data_AF-A0A0F8WP21-F1
#
_entry.id   AF-A0A0F8WP21-F1
#
_cell.length_a   1.000
_cell.length_b   1.000
_cell.length_c   1.000
_cell.angle_alpha   90.00
_cell.angle_beta   90.00
_cell.angle_gamma   90.00
#
_symmetry.space_group_name_H-M   'P 1'
#
loop_
_entity.id
_entity.type
_entity.pdbx_description
1 polymer ?
#
loop_
_entity_poly.entity_id
_entity_poly.type
_entity_poly.pdbx_seq_one_letter_code
_entity_poly.pdbx_strand_id
1 'polypeptide(L)'
;MKLPDVNSKGQGLAQVEATDELVANKQAYSWSSKDIDIAAAGTIIAVRNDSPDQDLVIDRLIISAGNANTRYEVHKVVLAYTSGTQANGALVIGIPLSPGGGKAAATSHSDETGNAQVAGNVFMEVTLKITTSIELECGLVLGGGEAIAIDQV
;
A
#
# COMPACT_ATOMS: atom_id res chain seq x y z
N MET A 1 -12.81 -2.64 7.18
CA MET A 1 -13.57 -3.71 6.46
C MET A 1 -12.71 -4.97 6.50
N LYS A 2 -13.24 -6.20 6.63
CA LYS A 2 -12.35 -7.38 6.71
C LYS A 2 -11.89 -7.77 5.30
N LEU A 3 -10.59 -7.62 5.01
CA LEU A 3 -10.01 -8.19 3.80
C LEU A 3 -10.24 -9.72 3.79
N PRO A 4 -10.57 -10.33 2.64
CA PRO A 4 -10.49 -11.78 2.49
C PRO A 4 -9.02 -12.24 2.58
N ASP A 5 -8.82 -13.55 2.66
CA ASP A 5 -7.48 -14.12 2.80
C ASP A 5 -6.65 -14.00 1.50
N VAL A 6 -7.31 -14.14 0.35
CA VAL A 6 -6.71 -14.01 -0.99
C VAL A 6 -7.72 -13.45 -2.01
N ASN A 7 -7.24 -13.01 -3.18
CA ASN A 7 -8.11 -12.68 -4.31
C ASN A 7 -8.58 -13.91 -5.09
N SER A 8 -9.36 -13.69 -6.15
CA SER A 8 -9.87 -14.75 -7.05
C SER A 8 -8.77 -15.55 -7.78
N LYS A 9 -7.52 -15.11 -7.70
CA LYS A 9 -6.33 -15.72 -8.31
C LYS A 9 -5.36 -16.32 -7.27
N GLY A 10 -5.68 -16.25 -5.97
CA GLY A 10 -4.82 -16.76 -4.91
C GLY A 10 -3.68 -15.82 -4.49
N GLN A 11 -3.78 -14.53 -4.82
CA GLN A 11 -2.76 -13.53 -4.49
C GLN A 11 -3.02 -12.87 -3.13
N GLY A 12 -1.91 -12.43 -2.52
CA GLY A 12 -1.88 -11.72 -1.25
C GLY A 12 -2.53 -10.34 -1.30
N LEU A 13 -3.07 -9.91 -0.16
CA LEU A 13 -3.92 -8.74 -0.03
C LEU A 13 -3.36 -7.75 0.98
N ALA A 14 -3.40 -6.46 0.64
CA ALA A 14 -3.09 -5.41 1.59
C ALA A 14 -4.23 -4.39 1.73
N GLN A 15 -4.36 -3.80 2.91
CA GLN A 15 -5.27 -2.71 3.20
C GLN A 15 -4.58 -1.70 4.10
N VAL A 16 -4.77 -0.43 3.77
CA VAL A 16 -4.41 0.70 4.62
C VAL A 16 -5.69 1.34 5.15
N GLU A 17 -5.76 1.66 6.43
CA GLU A 17 -6.85 2.46 7.02
C GLU A 17 -6.26 3.70 7.70
N ALA A 18 -7.11 4.70 7.97
CA ALA A 18 -6.82 5.93 8.72
C ALA A 18 -7.93 6.18 9.75
N THR A 19 -7.57 6.63 10.96
CA THR A 19 -8.37 6.68 12.21
C THR A 19 -9.71 7.44 12.18
N ASP A 20 -10.54 7.23 13.23
CA ASP A 20 -11.90 7.76 13.42
C ASP A 20 -12.05 9.30 13.30
N GLU A 21 -11.03 10.08 13.66
CA GLU A 21 -11.08 11.55 13.61
C GLU A 21 -10.97 12.08 12.15
N LEU A 22 -10.28 11.35 11.27
CA LEU A 22 -10.20 11.64 9.84
C LEU A 22 -11.42 11.12 9.07
N VAL A 23 -12.08 10.08 9.57
CA VAL A 23 -13.37 9.59 9.06
C VAL A 23 -14.43 10.70 9.19
N ALA A 24 -14.47 11.41 10.31
CA ALA A 24 -15.39 12.54 10.50
C ALA A 24 -15.12 13.70 9.52
N ASN A 25 -13.85 13.96 9.20
CA ASN A 25 -13.42 14.99 8.25
C ASN A 25 -13.45 14.53 6.79
N LYS A 26 -13.87 13.28 6.51
CA LYS A 26 -13.95 12.68 5.17
C LYS A 26 -12.60 12.60 4.44
N GLN A 27 -11.52 12.47 5.19
CA GLN A 27 -10.15 12.38 4.68
C GLN A 27 -9.51 11.01 4.96
N ALA A 28 -10.30 10.03 5.38
CA ALA A 28 -9.85 8.66 5.58
C ALA A 28 -10.08 7.82 4.32
N TYR A 29 -9.07 7.05 3.93
CA TYR A 29 -9.03 6.29 2.69
C TYR A 29 -8.44 4.89 2.91
N SER A 30 -8.81 3.97 2.03
CA SER A 30 -8.26 2.63 1.97
C SER A 30 -7.88 2.23 0.57
N TRP A 31 -6.65 1.74 0.41
CA TRP A 31 -6.15 1.18 -0.84
C TRP A 31 -5.96 -0.32 -0.70
N SER A 32 -6.31 -1.07 -1.74
CA SER A 32 -6.14 -2.53 -1.73
C SER A 32 -5.73 -3.08 -3.08
N SER A 33 -4.71 -3.93 -3.07
CA SER A 33 -4.22 -4.67 -4.25
C SER A 33 -5.09 -5.87 -4.62
N LYS A 34 -6.26 -6.04 -3.99
CA LYS A 34 -7.03 -7.28 -4.07
C LYS A 34 -7.33 -7.74 -5.48
N ASP A 35 -7.79 -6.86 -6.34
CA ASP A 35 -8.24 -7.29 -7.66
C ASP A 35 -7.17 -7.09 -8.74
N ILE A 36 -5.89 -7.11 -8.34
CA ILE A 36 -4.75 -6.78 -9.19
C ILE A 36 -3.82 -7.99 -9.36
N ASP A 37 -3.35 -8.18 -10.59
CA ASP A 37 -2.31 -9.17 -10.90
C ASP A 37 -0.93 -8.59 -10.57
N ILE A 38 -0.18 -9.22 -9.67
CA ILE A 38 1.12 -8.73 -9.20
C ILE A 38 2.20 -9.69 -9.69
N ALA A 39 3.20 -9.19 -10.40
CA ALA A 39 4.33 -9.98 -10.89
C ALA A 39 5.15 -10.57 -9.72
N ALA A 40 5.67 -11.80 -9.85
CA ALA A 40 6.27 -12.60 -8.77
C ALA A 40 7.48 -12.02 -7.99
N ALA A 41 7.90 -10.79 -8.27
CA ALA A 41 8.90 -10.02 -7.53
C ALA A 41 8.62 -8.50 -7.66
N GLY A 42 7.35 -8.14 -7.65
CA GLY A 42 6.87 -6.78 -7.92
C GLY A 42 6.37 -6.06 -6.68
N THR A 43 6.03 -4.80 -6.86
CA THR A 43 5.36 -4.01 -5.84
C THR A 43 3.91 -4.45 -5.70
N ILE A 44 3.51 -4.88 -4.52
CA ILE A 44 2.10 -5.16 -4.23
C ILE A 44 1.30 -3.87 -4.34
N ILE A 45 1.76 -2.85 -3.63
CA ILE A 45 1.19 -1.53 -3.67
C ILE A 45 2.22 -0.50 -3.25
N ALA A 46 2.28 0.60 -3.99
CA ALA A 46 2.87 1.84 -3.55
C ALA A 46 1.78 2.90 -3.43
N VAL A 47 1.86 3.74 -2.40
CA VAL A 47 0.97 4.87 -2.18
C VAL A 47 1.83 6.10 -1.93
N ARG A 48 1.77 7.06 -2.85
CA ARG A 48 2.42 8.36 -2.77
C ARG A 48 1.45 9.41 -2.30
N ASN A 49 1.91 10.26 -1.39
CA ASN A 49 1.22 11.51 -1.07
C ASN A 49 1.48 12.55 -2.18
N ASP A 50 0.43 13.04 -2.82
CA ASP A 50 0.52 14.10 -3.84
C ASP A 50 0.21 15.49 -3.28
N SER A 51 -0.25 15.58 -2.04
CA SER A 51 -0.53 16.86 -1.40
C SER A 51 0.76 17.53 -0.96
N PRO A 52 1.05 18.77 -1.41
CA PRO A 52 2.18 19.54 -0.88
C PRO A 52 1.91 20.10 0.52
N ASP A 53 0.64 20.20 0.92
CA ASP A 53 0.20 20.96 2.09
C ASP A 53 -0.38 20.08 3.22
N GLN A 54 -0.52 18.77 2.97
CA GLN A 54 -1.09 17.83 3.93
C GLN A 54 -0.25 16.57 3.98
N ASP A 55 0.05 16.12 5.18
CA ASP A 55 0.69 14.83 5.37
C ASP A 55 -0.32 13.70 5.19
N LEU A 56 0.12 12.62 4.54
CA LEU A 56 -0.59 11.36 4.51
C LEU A 56 -0.09 10.49 5.66
N VAL A 57 -0.97 10.20 6.61
CA VAL A 57 -0.68 9.30 7.73
C VAL A 57 -1.17 7.90 7.37
N ILE A 58 -0.25 6.96 7.31
CA ILE A 58 -0.54 5.53 7.19
C ILE A 58 -0.74 5.03 8.62
N ASP A 59 -1.98 4.67 8.97
CA ASP A 59 -2.36 4.23 10.33
C ASP A 59 -2.38 2.69 10.46
N ARG A 60 -2.80 1.99 9.41
CA ARG A 60 -2.84 0.52 9.40
C ARG A 60 -2.23 -0.03 8.13
N LEU A 61 -1.56 -1.17 8.21
CA LEU A 61 -1.16 -2.01 7.08
C LEU A 61 -1.61 -3.44 7.35
N ILE A 62 -2.32 -4.04 6.40
CA ILE A 62 -2.59 -5.47 6.38
C ILE A 62 -1.73 -6.08 5.28
N ILE A 63 -1.09 -7.21 5.53
CA ILE A 63 -0.32 -7.95 4.51
C ILE A 63 -0.70 -9.43 4.62
N SER A 64 -1.28 -9.99 3.55
CA SER A 64 -1.62 -11.41 3.45
C SER A 64 -0.72 -12.12 2.45
N ALA A 65 -0.22 -13.30 2.79
CA ALA A 65 0.48 -14.18 1.86
C ALA A 65 -0.48 -14.92 0.93
N GLY A 66 -0.06 -15.10 -0.33
CA GLY A 66 -0.76 -15.92 -1.30
C GLY A 66 -0.53 -17.42 -1.12
N ASN A 67 -0.43 -18.13 -2.24
CA ASN A 67 -0.22 -19.58 -2.30
C ASN A 67 1.25 -20.03 -2.16
N ALA A 68 2.16 -19.12 -1.83
CA ALA A 68 3.57 -19.41 -1.54
C ALA A 68 4.01 -18.72 -0.24
N ASN A 69 5.09 -19.23 0.35
CA ASN A 69 5.79 -18.47 1.39
C ASN A 69 6.52 -17.32 0.69
N THR A 70 6.31 -16.11 1.16
CA THR A 70 6.81 -14.90 0.49
C THR A 70 7.40 -13.96 1.53
N ARG A 71 8.53 -13.34 1.18
CA ARG A 71 9.09 -12.23 1.93
C ARG A 71 8.48 -10.93 1.42
N TYR A 72 8.06 -10.10 2.36
CA TYR A 72 7.56 -8.77 2.09
C TYR A 72 8.48 -7.75 2.73
N GLU A 73 8.73 -6.69 1.98
CA GLU A 73 9.49 -5.54 2.45
C GLU A 73 8.61 -4.32 2.38
N VAL A 74 8.57 -3.57 3.47
CA VAL A 74 7.86 -2.30 3.56
C VAL A 74 8.89 -1.19 3.74
N HIS A 75 8.88 -0.25 2.79
CA HIS A 75 9.86 0.83 2.75
C HIS A 75 9.22 2.17 2.40
N LYS A 76 9.90 3.23 2.86
CA LYS A 76 9.56 4.61 2.51
C LYS A 76 10.35 5.02 1.26
N VAL A 77 9.68 5.62 0.29
CA VAL A 77 10.32 6.24 -0.89
C VAL A 77 10.37 7.75 -0.67
N VAL A 78 11.57 8.28 -0.48
CA VAL A 78 11.83 9.70 -0.14
C VAL A 78 12.54 10.48 -1.26
N LEU A 79 13.17 9.79 -2.22
CA LEU A 79 13.69 10.41 -3.43
C LEU A 79 12.55 10.61 -4.43
N ALA A 80 12.77 11.40 -5.48
CA ALA A 80 11.75 11.78 -6.47
C ALA A 80 11.00 10.55 -7.03
N TYR A 81 9.89 10.20 -6.37
CA TYR A 81 9.02 9.09 -6.76
C TYR A 81 8.27 9.51 -8.01
N THR A 82 8.63 8.90 -9.13
CA THR A 82 7.87 9.01 -10.37
C THR A 82 7.14 7.70 -10.55
N SER A 83 5.81 7.71 -10.43
CA SER A 83 5.02 6.50 -10.66
C SER A 83 5.26 5.99 -12.08
N GLY A 84 5.53 4.71 -12.22
CA GLY A 84 5.64 4.02 -13.50
C GLY A 84 5.35 2.55 -13.30
N THR A 85 4.37 2.01 -14.03
CA THR A 85 3.96 0.61 -13.91
C THR A 85 4.72 -0.28 -14.89
N GLN A 86 5.02 -1.52 -14.47
CA GLN A 86 5.43 -2.59 -15.41
C GLN A 86 4.21 -3.13 -16.17
N ALA A 87 4.41 -4.16 -17.00
CA ALA A 87 3.36 -4.76 -17.84
C ALA A 87 2.10 -5.21 -17.06
N ASN A 88 2.25 -5.52 -15.76
CA ASN A 88 1.18 -5.96 -14.88
C ASN A 88 0.75 -4.88 -13.86
N GLY A 89 1.42 -3.72 -13.85
CA GLY A 89 1.12 -2.67 -12.88
C GLY A 89 -0.18 -1.95 -13.20
N ALA A 90 -1.01 -1.78 -12.18
CA ALA A 90 -2.33 -1.18 -12.29
C ALA A 90 -2.51 -0.05 -11.28
N LEU A 91 -3.35 0.93 -11.62
CA LEU A 91 -3.79 1.95 -10.68
C LEU A 91 -4.60 1.31 -9.56
N VAL A 92 -4.18 1.52 -8.31
CA VAL A 92 -4.96 1.15 -7.12
C VAL A 92 -5.77 2.37 -6.71
N ILE A 93 -7.10 2.28 -6.72
CA ILE A 93 -7.94 3.42 -6.36
C ILE A 93 -8.16 3.43 -4.84
N GLY A 94 -7.85 4.56 -4.21
CA GLY A 94 -8.18 4.80 -2.81
C GLY A 94 -9.68 4.98 -2.62
N ILE A 95 -10.28 4.14 -1.78
CA ILE A 95 -11.70 4.17 -1.47
C ILE A 95 -11.90 5.00 -0.20
N PRO A 96 -12.74 6.06 -0.23
CA PRO A 96 -13.04 6.83 0.97
C PRO A 96 -13.79 5.95 1.99
N LEU A 97 -13.39 6.05 3.26
CA LEU A 97 -14.01 5.31 4.35
C LEU A 97 -15.29 5.99 4.87
N SER A 98 -15.56 7.22 4.44
CA SER A 98 -16.73 8.01 4.85
C SER A 98 -17.69 8.28 3.68
N PRO A 99 -19.02 8.29 3.92
CA PRO A 99 -19.99 8.71 2.92
C PRO A 99 -19.72 10.13 2.41
N GLY A 100 -19.59 10.27 1.08
CA GLY A 100 -19.32 11.55 0.43
C GLY A 100 -17.86 12.03 0.53
N GLY A 101 -16.91 11.13 0.83
CA GLY A 101 -15.48 11.42 0.68
C GLY A 101 -15.11 11.63 -0.80
N GLY A 102 -14.25 12.62 -1.06
CA GLY A 102 -13.74 12.93 -2.40
C GLY A 102 -12.61 11.99 -2.81
N LYS A 103 -11.96 12.25 -3.95
CA LYS A 103 -10.73 11.54 -4.35
C LYS A 103 -9.60 11.87 -3.37
N ALA A 104 -8.84 10.87 -2.93
CA ALA A 104 -7.63 11.08 -2.15
C ALA A 104 -6.60 11.92 -2.93
N ALA A 105 -5.87 12.79 -2.23
CA ALA A 105 -4.69 13.48 -2.78
C ALA A 105 -3.47 12.56 -2.77
N ALA A 106 -3.61 11.39 -3.38
CA ALA A 106 -2.59 10.35 -3.42
C ALA A 106 -2.66 9.59 -4.74
N THR A 107 -1.49 9.13 -5.19
CA THR A 107 -1.33 8.26 -6.36
C THR A 107 -0.82 6.91 -5.89
N SER A 108 -1.38 5.84 -6.43
CA SER A 108 -1.04 4.49 -5.99
C SER A 108 -1.14 3.47 -7.11
N HIS A 109 -0.13 2.61 -7.24
CA HIS A 109 -0.11 1.53 -8.22
C HIS A 109 0.51 0.26 -7.65
N SER A 110 0.28 -0.86 -8.36
CA SER A 110 1.06 -2.09 -8.24
C SER A 110 2.17 -2.15 -9.29
N ASP A 111 3.08 -3.12 -9.13
CA ASP A 111 4.25 -3.40 -9.99
C ASP A 111 4.94 -2.12 -10.45
N GLU A 112 5.32 -1.31 -9.47
CA GLU A 112 5.97 -0.02 -9.68
C GLU A 112 7.44 -0.22 -10.07
N THR A 113 7.95 0.73 -10.84
CA THR A 113 9.36 0.78 -11.28
C THR A 113 10.11 1.96 -10.66
N GLY A 114 9.36 2.95 -10.17
CA GLY A 114 9.91 4.16 -9.56
C GLY A 114 10.17 4.04 -8.05
N ASN A 115 9.82 2.91 -7.43
CA ASN A 115 9.86 2.71 -5.97
C ASN A 115 11.17 2.08 -5.48
N ALA A 116 12.30 2.39 -6.14
CA ALA A 116 13.59 1.74 -5.90
C ALA A 116 13.92 1.62 -4.41
N GLN A 117 14.16 0.37 -3.98
CA GLN A 117 14.52 0.08 -2.61
C GLN A 117 15.91 0.59 -2.29
N VAL A 118 16.03 1.32 -1.18
CA VAL A 118 17.31 1.68 -0.57
C VAL A 118 17.28 1.09 0.83
N ALA A 119 18.27 0.25 1.17
CA ALA A 119 18.26 -0.52 2.42
C ALA A 119 18.05 0.32 3.70
N GLY A 120 18.46 1.59 3.69
CA GLY A 120 18.23 2.52 4.80
C GLY A 120 16.79 2.99 5.00
N ASN A 121 15.88 2.68 4.06
CA ASN A 121 14.49 3.12 4.07
C ASN A 121 13.49 1.98 4.27
N VAL A 122 13.97 0.73 4.35
CA VAL A 122 13.16 -0.44 4.72
C VAL A 122 12.94 -0.38 6.22
N PHE A 123 11.70 -0.24 6.65
CA PHE A 123 11.36 -0.18 8.07
C PHE A 123 10.73 -1.47 8.58
N MET A 124 10.36 -2.39 7.67
CA MET A 124 9.89 -3.71 8.02
C MET A 124 10.22 -4.74 6.94
N GLU A 125 10.74 -5.89 7.37
CA GLU A 125 10.80 -7.11 6.57
C GLU A 125 10.02 -8.20 7.29
N VAL A 126 9.20 -8.95 6.56
CA VAL A 126 8.46 -10.08 7.12
C VAL A 126 8.36 -11.22 6.12
N THR A 127 8.59 -12.44 6.58
CA THR A 127 8.26 -13.64 5.81
C THR A 127 6.96 -14.22 6.34
N LEU A 128 5.95 -14.27 5.48
CA LEU A 128 4.67 -14.86 5.80
C LEU A 128 4.58 -16.26 5.20
N LYS A 129 3.96 -17.17 5.94
CA LYS A 129 3.63 -18.50 5.42
C LYS A 129 2.38 -18.41 4.55
N ILE A 130 2.22 -19.37 3.64
CA ILE A 130 1.01 -19.53 2.81
C ILE A 130 -0.26 -19.24 3.62
N THR A 131 -1.15 -18.39 3.09
CA THR A 131 -2.45 -18.03 3.68
C THR A 131 -2.40 -17.40 5.08
N THR A 132 -1.25 -16.91 5.53
CA THR A 132 -1.16 -16.14 6.77
C THR A 132 -1.22 -14.64 6.49
N SER A 133 -1.85 -13.91 7.41
CA SER A 133 -1.93 -12.46 7.38
C SER A 133 -1.33 -11.87 8.64
N ILE A 134 -0.76 -10.69 8.48
CA ILE A 134 -0.42 -9.82 9.59
C ILE A 134 -1.15 -8.50 9.44
N GLU A 135 -1.37 -7.87 10.57
CA GLU A 135 -1.89 -6.52 10.68
C GLU A 135 -0.90 -5.73 11.52
N LEU A 136 -0.60 -4.52 11.06
CA LEU A 136 0.34 -3.61 11.66
C LEU A 136 -0.36 -2.29 11.85
N GLU A 137 -0.41 -1.84 13.09
CA GLU A 137 -0.68 -0.44 13.37
C GLU A 137 0.63 0.31 13.17
N CYS A 138 0.62 1.29 12.28
CA CYS A 138 1.78 2.12 11.97
C CYS A 138 1.42 3.59 12.17
N GLY A 139 2.39 4.41 12.55
CA GLY A 139 2.22 5.87 12.63
C GLY A 139 3.05 6.56 11.55
N LEU A 140 3.16 5.97 10.36
CA LEU A 140 4.06 6.47 9.33
C LEU A 140 3.48 7.72 8.68
N VAL A 141 4.25 8.80 8.70
CA VAL A 141 3.89 10.07 8.08
C VAL A 141 4.65 10.24 6.77
N LEU A 142 3.90 10.51 5.71
CA LEU A 142 4.40 10.80 4.36
C LEU A 142 4.10 12.26 4.02
N GLY A 143 5.15 13.07 3.87
CA GLY A 143 5.04 14.42 3.34
C GLY A 143 4.79 14.42 1.83
N GLY A 144 4.57 15.60 1.26
CA GLY A 144 4.31 15.75 -0.18
C GLY A 144 5.41 15.17 -1.05
N GLY A 145 5.04 14.27 -1.97
CA GLY A 145 5.96 13.59 -2.88
C GLY A 145 6.58 12.31 -2.32
N GLU A 146 6.45 12.04 -1.02
CA GLU A 146 6.91 10.80 -0.40
C GLU A 146 5.90 9.67 -0.62
N ALA A 147 6.39 8.43 -0.62
CA ALA A 147 5.56 7.25 -0.76
C ALA A 147 5.89 6.17 0.27
N ILE A 148 4.94 5.28 0.50
CA ILE A 148 5.18 3.95 1.06
C ILE A 148 5.06 2.94 -0.06
N ALA A 149 5.89 1.91 -0.05
CA ALA A 149 5.76 0.76 -0.93
C ALA A 149 5.87 -0.55 -0.14
N ILE A 150 5.14 -1.55 -0.61
CA ILE A 150 5.19 -2.94 -0.14
C ILE A 150 5.60 -3.79 -1.33
N ASP A 151 6.80 -4.37 -1.27
CA ASP A 151 7.32 -5.24 -2.32
C ASP A 151 7.31 -6.69 -1.87
N GLN A 152 7.07 -7.60 -2.82
CA GLN A 152 7.36 -9.03 -2.64
C GLN A 152 8.75 -9.35 -3.20
N VAL A 153 9.52 -10.12 -2.42
CA VAL A 153 10.92 -10.46 -2.70
C VAL A 153 11.15 -11.96 -2.69
#